data_AF-A0A496UIL4-F1
#
_entry.id   AF-A0A496UIL4-F1
#
_cell.length_a   1.000
_cell.length_b   1.000
_cell.length_c   1.000
_cell.angle_alpha   90.00
_cell.angle_beta   90.00
_cell.angle_gamma   90.00
#
_symmetry.space_group_name_H-M   'P 1'
#
loop_
_entity.id
_entity.type
_entity.pdbx_description
1 polymer ?
#
loop_
_entity_poly.entity_id
_entity_poly.type
_entity_poly.pdbx_seq_one_letter_code
_entity_poly.pdbx_strand_id
1 'polypeptide(L)'
;MSIRLRGTPASPGVSIGPAFLLNVEEIRVQKRTLRTASEVESELERFAEAIEKTRGELEQISDQLSDIIEGKQLIEVHILLLSDPFIISEVRKQIKDDLVCAEYAVSKVLYDVLERFNAIKDPYLRSRSVDVRDVGRRVMANLLGTEKQALSNLRSPVILVSEDLDPSQTAGLTRNQLLGIVTDLGGSTSHTAILARSMGIPAVVALKNVAENAVPGQVVIIDGIHGEVILDPDEDELQYYSELKKRYNTAEAEIALNAESPAATADGKAVELSANIEFSQEADQVGRFGGHGIGLFRTEFIRLLAPEAEEEEKMHFRAYRHVLQTLNPDPV
;
A
#
# COMPACT_ATOMS: atom_id res chain seq x y z
N MET A 1 -23.48 -10.01 7.83
CA MET A 1 -24.19 -8.71 7.97
C MET A 1 -23.26 -7.72 7.32
N SER A 2 -23.71 -7.04 6.26
CA SER A 2 -22.84 -6.11 5.55
C SER A 2 -22.46 -4.93 6.43
N ILE A 3 -21.19 -4.53 6.38
CA ILE A 3 -20.68 -3.36 7.11
C ILE A 3 -20.52 -2.23 6.10
N ARG A 4 -21.23 -1.12 6.33
CA ARG A 4 -21.10 0.08 5.51
C ARG A 4 -20.23 1.11 6.22
N LEU A 5 -19.18 1.53 5.53
CA LEU A 5 -18.23 2.54 5.99
C LEU A 5 -18.26 3.74 5.04
N ARG A 6 -18.06 4.93 5.59
CA ARG A 6 -18.06 6.17 4.82
C ARG A 6 -16.80 6.95 5.06
N GLY A 7 -16.16 7.34 3.97
CA GLY A 7 -14.89 8.07 3.96
C GLY A 7 -14.94 9.26 3.01
N THR A 8 -13.75 9.71 2.62
CA THR A 8 -13.56 10.76 1.62
C THR A 8 -13.40 10.11 0.25
N PRO A 9 -14.22 10.46 -0.75
CA PRO A 9 -14.01 10.01 -2.12
C PRO A 9 -12.69 10.59 -2.65
N ALA A 10 -11.77 9.71 -3.01
CA ALA A 10 -10.44 10.07 -3.49
C ALA A 10 -10.36 9.95 -5.02
N SER A 11 -10.90 8.87 -5.58
CA SER A 11 -10.97 8.61 -7.01
C SER A 11 -12.35 8.03 -7.38
N PRO A 12 -13.05 8.58 -8.39
CA PRO A 12 -14.41 8.18 -8.72
C PRO A 12 -14.49 6.80 -9.39
N GLY A 13 -15.70 6.24 -9.41
CA GLY A 13 -16.02 4.96 -10.02
C GLY A 13 -16.54 3.92 -9.03
N VAL A 14 -16.92 2.75 -9.55
CA VAL A 14 -17.46 1.65 -8.74
C VAL A 14 -16.71 0.36 -9.03
N SER A 15 -16.24 -0.31 -7.99
CA SER A 15 -15.62 -1.62 -8.10
C SER A 15 -16.15 -2.61 -7.08
N ILE A 16 -16.07 -3.88 -7.46
CA ILE A 16 -16.52 -5.02 -6.67
C ILE A 16 -15.45 -6.08 -6.81
N GLY A 17 -14.94 -6.61 -5.72
CA GLY A 17 -13.87 -7.59 -5.76
C GLY A 17 -13.44 -8.11 -4.39
N PRO A 18 -12.56 -9.11 -4.36
CA PRO A 18 -12.03 -9.65 -3.10
C PRO A 18 -11.08 -8.65 -2.44
N ALA A 19 -11.17 -8.52 -1.12
CA ALA A 19 -10.27 -7.71 -0.31
C ALA A 19 -8.88 -8.34 -0.21
N PHE A 20 -7.86 -7.53 -0.43
CA PHE A 20 -6.48 -7.83 -0.13
C PHE A 20 -5.98 -6.85 0.92
N LEU A 21 -5.67 -7.36 2.12
CA LEU A 21 -5.26 -6.55 3.24
C LEU A 21 -3.74 -6.37 3.20
N LEU A 22 -3.29 -5.12 3.05
CA LEU A 22 -1.89 -4.75 3.11
C LEU A 22 -1.63 -4.00 4.42
N ASN A 23 -0.55 -4.35 5.12
CA ASN A 23 -0.15 -3.76 6.40
C ASN A 23 -1.18 -3.82 7.54
N VAL A 24 -2.34 -4.46 7.33
CA VAL A 24 -3.36 -4.65 8.35
C VAL A 24 -2.96 -5.80 9.27
N GLU A 25 -1.86 -5.63 9.96
CA GLU A 25 -1.58 -6.45 11.13
C GLU A 25 -0.91 -5.55 12.19
N GLU A 26 -1.74 -4.92 13.04
CA GLU A 26 -1.67 -5.41 14.42
C GLU A 26 -1.86 -6.92 14.30
N ILE A 27 -0.77 -7.66 14.38
CA ILE A 27 -0.84 -9.10 14.26
C ILE A 27 -1.63 -9.55 15.49
N ARG A 28 -2.96 -9.68 15.33
CA ARG A 28 -3.88 -10.16 16.36
C ARG A 28 -3.67 -11.65 16.43
N VAL A 29 -2.52 -12.02 16.96
CA VAL A 29 -2.17 -13.40 17.24
C VAL A 29 -3.11 -13.87 18.34
N GLN A 30 -3.84 -14.94 18.07
CA GLN A 30 -4.58 -15.62 19.13
C GLN A 30 -3.59 -16.18 20.16
N LYS A 31 -3.75 -15.77 21.42
CA LYS A 31 -2.97 -16.30 22.53
C LYS A 31 -3.24 -17.80 22.66
N ARG A 32 -2.30 -18.63 22.20
CA ARG A 32 -2.31 -20.08 22.46
C ARG A 32 -1.50 -20.38 23.71
N THR A 33 -2.14 -21.02 24.68
CA THR A 33 -1.47 -21.47 25.90
C THR A 33 -0.80 -22.82 25.68
N LEU A 34 0.50 -22.88 25.99
CA LEU A 34 1.31 -24.09 25.97
C LEU A 34 1.04 -24.91 27.23
N ARG A 35 0.94 -26.23 27.10
CA ARG A 35 0.53 -27.14 28.18
C ARG A 35 1.64 -28.10 28.60
N THR A 36 2.65 -28.26 27.77
CA THR A 36 3.74 -29.23 27.99
C THR A 36 5.11 -28.58 27.79
N ALA A 37 6.14 -29.13 28.45
CA ALA A 37 7.52 -28.68 28.27
C ALA A 37 8.00 -28.87 26.81
N SER A 38 7.51 -29.91 26.11
CA SER A 38 7.84 -30.15 24.71
C SER A 38 7.28 -29.07 23.78
N GLU A 39 6.11 -28.51 24.08
CA GLU A 39 5.55 -27.39 23.31
C GLU A 39 6.35 -26.11 23.54
N VAL A 40 6.83 -25.88 24.77
CA VAL A 40 7.71 -24.74 25.08
C VAL A 40 9.01 -24.81 24.30
N GLU A 41 9.68 -25.96 24.30
CA GLU A 41 10.92 -26.13 23.52
C GLU A 41 10.67 -25.99 22.02
N SER A 42 9.55 -26.54 21.50
CA SER A 42 9.19 -26.38 20.09
C SER A 42 8.92 -24.92 19.71
N GLU A 43 8.26 -24.12 20.54
CA GLU A 43 8.03 -22.69 20.27
C GLU A 43 9.32 -21.86 20.34
N LEU A 44 10.25 -22.23 21.23
CA LEU A 44 11.57 -21.59 21.30
C LEU A 44 12.40 -21.88 20.04
N GLU A 45 12.32 -23.10 19.52
CA GLU A 45 12.99 -23.51 18.29
C GLU A 45 12.37 -22.80 17.08
N ARG A 46 11.03 -22.75 16.97
CA ARG A 46 10.31 -21.97 15.94
C ARG A 46 10.71 -20.49 15.96
N PHE A 47 10.82 -19.89 17.15
CA PHE A 47 11.27 -18.50 17.28
C PHE A 47 12.71 -18.33 16.80
N ALA A 48 13.62 -19.23 17.19
CA ALA A 48 15.01 -19.18 16.74
C ALA A 48 15.12 -19.31 15.21
N GLU A 49 14.38 -20.24 14.61
CA GLU A 49 14.31 -20.41 13.15
C GLU A 49 13.79 -19.16 12.43
N ALA A 50 12.76 -18.50 12.98
CA ALA A 50 12.21 -17.28 12.39
C ALA A 50 13.20 -16.10 12.43
N ILE A 51 13.98 -15.98 13.51
CA ILE A 51 15.08 -15.01 13.60
C ILE A 51 16.14 -15.30 12.54
N GLU A 52 16.55 -16.56 12.41
CA GLU A 52 17.57 -17.01 11.46
C GLU A 52 17.16 -16.77 10.00
N LYS A 53 15.91 -17.09 9.68
CA LYS A 53 15.34 -16.84 8.35
C LYS A 53 15.26 -15.35 8.05
N THR A 54 14.83 -14.56 9.03
CA THR A 54 14.77 -13.09 8.90
C THR A 54 16.16 -12.49 8.72
N ARG A 55 17.17 -12.99 9.42
CA ARG A 55 18.56 -12.56 9.24
C ARG A 55 19.05 -12.88 7.84
N GLY A 56 18.84 -14.11 7.35
CA GLY A 56 19.22 -14.50 6.00
C GLY A 56 18.56 -13.65 4.91
N GLU A 57 17.28 -13.29 5.09
CA GLU A 57 16.59 -12.37 4.18
C GLU A 57 17.21 -10.96 4.20
N LEU A 58 17.56 -10.44 5.37
CA LEU A 58 18.21 -9.13 5.49
C LEU A 58 19.63 -9.14 4.91
N GLU A 59 20.42 -10.20 5.15
CA GLU A 59 21.74 -10.38 4.56
C GLU A 59 21.67 -10.43 3.02
N GLN A 60 20.69 -11.15 2.46
CA GLN A 60 20.47 -11.16 1.00
C GLN A 60 20.12 -9.78 0.45
N ILE A 61 19.29 -9.00 1.17
CA ILE A 61 18.98 -7.62 0.79
C ILE A 61 20.23 -6.74 0.89
N SER A 62 21.03 -6.90 1.94
CA SER A 62 22.31 -6.21 2.12
C SER A 62 23.27 -6.49 0.96
N ASP A 63 23.38 -7.74 0.53
CA ASP A 63 24.24 -8.15 -0.58
C ASP A 63 23.76 -7.61 -1.94
N GLN A 64 22.44 -7.51 -2.14
CA GLN A 64 21.84 -6.89 -3.34
C GLN A 64 22.04 -5.37 -3.38
N LEU A 65 22.27 -4.74 -2.23
CA LEU A 65 22.52 -3.31 -2.08
C LEU A 65 24.02 -2.99 -2.01
N SER A 66 24.90 -3.87 -2.51
CA SER A 66 26.37 -3.74 -2.39
C SER A 66 26.93 -2.40 -2.85
N ASP A 67 26.24 -1.74 -3.79
CA ASP A 67 26.68 -0.51 -4.43
C ASP A 67 26.07 0.75 -3.78
N ILE A 68 25.13 0.60 -2.83
CA ILE A 68 24.37 1.69 -2.17
C ILE A 68 24.73 1.71 -0.67
N ILE A 69 25.66 2.59 -0.28
CA ILE A 69 26.22 2.65 1.09
C ILE A 69 25.13 2.94 2.14
N GLU A 70 24.18 3.82 1.84
CA GLU A 70 23.11 4.21 2.78
C GLU A 70 22.10 3.06 3.01
N GLY A 71 21.77 2.32 1.95
CA GLY A 71 20.92 1.14 2.03
C GLY A 71 21.55 0.03 2.88
N LYS A 72 22.86 -0.18 2.74
CA LYS A 72 23.60 -1.14 3.56
C LYS A 72 23.60 -0.75 5.05
N GLN A 73 23.83 0.52 5.37
CA GLN A 73 23.78 1.00 6.76
C GLN A 73 22.40 0.81 7.40
N LEU A 74 21.33 0.99 6.63
CA LEU A 74 19.97 0.77 7.10
C LEU A 74 19.72 -0.72 7.41
N ILE A 75 20.16 -1.62 6.54
CA ILE A 75 20.04 -3.07 6.78
C ILE A 75 20.94 -3.53 7.94
N GLU A 76 22.14 -2.98 8.10
CA GLU A 76 22.99 -3.24 9.26
C GLU A 76 22.30 -2.87 10.58
N VAL A 77 21.56 -1.74 10.60
CA VAL A 77 20.72 -1.38 11.77
C VAL A 77 19.61 -2.40 11.99
N HIS A 78 18.94 -2.87 10.93
CA HIS A 78 17.89 -3.89 11.06
C HIS A 78 18.44 -5.22 11.59
N ILE A 79 19.63 -5.63 11.14
CA ILE A 79 20.32 -6.82 11.66
C ILE A 79 20.70 -6.65 13.13
N LEU A 80 21.18 -5.45 13.51
CA LEU A 80 21.51 -5.13 14.91
C LEU A 80 20.27 -5.21 15.81
N LEU A 81 19.14 -4.66 15.37
CA LEU A 81 17.86 -4.71 16.09
C LEU A 81 17.31 -6.14 16.20
N LEU A 82 17.42 -6.92 15.12
CA LEU A 82 17.02 -8.34 15.10
C LEU A 82 17.83 -9.16 16.10
N SER A 83 19.11 -8.81 16.28
CA SER A 83 20.06 -9.50 17.15
C SER A 83 20.12 -8.93 18.56
N ASP A 84 19.22 -8.01 18.92
CA ASP A 84 19.22 -7.36 20.23
C ASP A 84 19.00 -8.40 21.35
N PRO A 85 19.98 -8.61 22.25
CA PRO A 85 19.88 -9.64 23.29
C PRO A 85 18.75 -9.38 24.28
N PHE A 86 18.38 -8.12 24.51
CA PHE A 86 17.29 -7.76 25.41
C PHE A 86 15.96 -8.20 24.81
N ILE A 87 15.66 -7.86 23.55
CA ILE A 87 14.43 -8.27 22.87
C ILE A 87 14.32 -9.80 22.80
N ILE A 88 15.38 -10.48 22.36
CA ILE A 88 15.40 -11.95 22.27
C ILE A 88 15.14 -12.60 23.63
N SER A 89 15.78 -12.08 24.69
CA SER A 89 15.61 -12.63 26.04
C SER A 89 14.19 -12.43 26.59
N GLU A 90 13.57 -11.26 26.36
CA GLU A 90 12.21 -10.98 26.80
C GLU A 90 11.19 -11.85 26.07
N VAL A 91 11.34 -12.08 24.75
CA VAL A 91 10.46 -13.01 24.01
C VAL A 91 10.59 -14.43 24.56
N ARG A 92 11.82 -14.94 24.73
CA ARG A 92 12.06 -16.28 25.28
C ARG A 92 11.50 -16.44 26.68
N LYS A 93 11.64 -15.41 27.52
CA LYS A 93 11.08 -15.36 28.86
C LYS A 93 9.57 -15.44 28.81
N GLN A 94 8.93 -14.69 27.92
CA GLN A 94 7.47 -14.71 27.79
C GLN A 94 6.94 -16.08 27.34
N ILE A 95 7.61 -16.76 26.39
CA ILE A 95 7.26 -18.13 25.99
C ILE A 95 7.37 -19.11 27.18
N LYS A 96 8.45 -19.02 27.97
CA LYS A 96 8.72 -19.93 29.10
C LYS A 96 7.86 -19.67 30.33
N ASP A 97 7.72 -18.41 30.72
CA ASP A 97 7.11 -18.00 31.98
C ASP A 97 5.58 -17.84 31.83
N ASP A 98 5.12 -17.22 30.74
CA ASP A 98 3.69 -17.00 30.49
C ASP A 98 3.03 -18.19 29.75
N LEU A 99 3.83 -19.18 29.33
CA LEU A 99 3.40 -20.38 28.59
C LEU A 99 2.56 -20.03 27.36
N VAL A 100 3.10 -19.17 26.50
CA VAL A 100 2.43 -18.68 25.28
C VAL A 100 3.19 -19.04 24.01
N CYS A 101 2.50 -19.14 22.88
CA CYS A 101 3.13 -19.33 21.58
C CYS A 101 4.04 -18.16 21.16
N ALA A 102 5.00 -18.44 20.29
CA ALA A 102 6.04 -17.50 19.87
C ALA A 102 5.48 -16.23 19.22
N GLU A 103 4.42 -16.38 18.42
CA GLU A 103 3.76 -15.27 17.72
C GLU A 103 3.19 -14.25 18.73
N TYR A 104 2.54 -14.74 19.78
CA TYR A 104 1.94 -13.89 20.80
C TYR A 104 3.03 -13.21 21.64
N ALA A 105 4.10 -13.97 21.94
CA ALA A 105 5.23 -13.44 22.68
C ALA A 105 5.95 -12.30 21.93
N VAL A 106 6.24 -12.50 20.65
CA VAL A 106 6.86 -11.48 19.80
C VAL A 106 5.95 -10.26 19.66
N SER A 107 4.66 -10.45 19.39
CA SER A 107 3.69 -9.35 19.27
C SER A 107 3.63 -8.48 20.53
N LYS A 108 3.55 -9.11 21.71
CA LYS A 108 3.49 -8.40 23.00
C LYS A 108 4.79 -7.67 23.34
N VAL A 109 5.96 -8.29 23.13
CA VAL A 109 7.25 -7.62 23.34
C VAL A 109 7.45 -6.45 22.38
N LEU A 110 7.10 -6.61 21.10
CA LEU A 110 7.17 -5.53 20.12
C LEU A 110 6.27 -4.35 20.49
N TYR A 111 5.04 -4.63 20.95
CA TYR A 111 4.12 -3.61 21.45
C TYR A 111 4.75 -2.81 22.60
N ASP A 112 5.29 -3.49 23.61
CA ASP A 112 5.92 -2.85 24.77
C ASP A 112 7.15 -2.00 24.38
N VAL A 113 7.93 -2.44 23.39
CA VAL A 113 9.08 -1.69 22.87
C VAL A 113 8.61 -0.45 22.11
N LEU A 114 7.64 -0.59 21.19
CA LEU A 114 7.12 0.52 20.39
C LEU A 114 6.47 1.61 21.25
N GLU A 115 5.73 1.24 22.29
CA GLU A 115 5.17 2.18 23.26
C GLU A 115 6.26 3.01 23.96
N ARG A 116 7.37 2.37 24.34
CA ARG A 116 8.52 3.08 24.93
C ARG A 116 9.15 4.06 23.94
N PHE A 117 9.29 3.68 22.67
CA PHE A 117 9.81 4.56 21.61
C PHE A 117 8.88 5.74 21.33
N ASN A 118 7.56 5.53 21.31
CA ASN A 118 6.56 6.58 21.10
C ASN A 118 6.56 7.60 22.24
N ALA A 119 6.84 7.17 23.47
CA ALA A 119 6.96 8.04 24.64
C ALA A 119 8.22 8.94 24.62
N ILE A 120 9.19 8.67 23.74
CA ILE A 120 10.40 9.49 23.61
C ILE A 120 10.06 10.83 22.95
N LYS A 121 10.52 11.94 23.56
CA LYS A 121 10.29 13.30 23.05
C LYS A 121 11.19 13.67 21.88
N ASP A 122 12.36 13.04 21.78
CA ASP A 122 13.32 13.26 20.71
C ASP A 122 12.78 12.69 19.38
N PRO A 123 12.57 13.53 18.34
CA PRO A 123 12.04 13.09 17.04
C PRO A 123 12.93 12.06 16.34
N TYR A 124 14.25 12.14 16.50
CA TYR A 124 15.20 11.21 15.87
C TYR A 124 15.13 9.81 16.50
N LEU A 125 15.01 9.75 17.83
CA LEU A 125 14.82 8.46 18.51
C LEU A 125 13.43 7.89 18.24
N ARG A 126 12.41 8.75 18.11
CA ARG A 126 11.05 8.31 17.75
C ARG A 126 11.00 7.71 16.34
N SER A 127 11.76 8.23 15.37
CA SER A 127 11.79 7.67 14.02
C SER A 127 12.34 6.25 13.97
N ARG A 128 13.15 5.82 14.95
CA ARG A 128 13.61 4.42 15.09
C ARG A 128 12.50 3.41 15.41
N SER A 129 11.33 3.88 15.86
CA SER A 129 10.15 2.99 16.01
C SER A 129 9.74 2.33 14.69
N VAL A 130 9.99 2.99 13.56
CA VAL A 130 9.72 2.45 12.22
C VAL A 130 10.62 1.26 11.91
N ASP A 131 11.92 1.36 12.24
CA ASP A 131 12.88 0.27 12.06
C ASP A 131 12.51 -0.94 12.92
N VAL A 132 12.17 -0.72 14.20
CA VAL A 132 11.72 -1.79 15.10
C VAL A 132 10.45 -2.47 14.59
N ARG A 133 9.51 -1.68 14.05
CA ARG A 133 8.26 -2.19 13.49
C ARG A 133 8.53 -3.04 12.25
N ASP A 134 9.44 -2.64 11.36
CA ASP A 134 9.77 -3.42 10.16
C ASP A 134 10.43 -4.76 10.51
N VAL A 135 11.44 -4.73 11.37
CA VAL A 135 12.11 -5.96 11.85
C VAL A 135 11.11 -6.90 12.52
N GLY A 136 10.27 -6.37 13.41
CA GLY A 136 9.23 -7.13 14.09
C GLY A 136 8.23 -7.80 13.14
N ARG A 137 7.79 -7.07 12.10
CA ARG A 137 6.91 -7.60 11.05
C ARG A 137 7.56 -8.77 10.29
N ARG A 138 8.85 -8.68 9.96
CA ARG A 138 9.56 -9.74 9.23
C ARG A 138 9.68 -11.02 10.05
N VAL A 139 10.02 -10.90 11.34
CA VAL A 139 10.08 -12.04 12.26
C VAL A 139 8.71 -12.71 12.36
N MET A 140 7.65 -11.92 12.48
CA MET A 140 6.29 -12.42 12.57
C MET A 140 5.79 -13.09 11.30
N ALA A 141 6.10 -12.54 10.12
CA ALA A 141 5.79 -13.16 8.84
C ALA A 141 6.46 -14.54 8.72
N ASN A 142 7.71 -14.66 9.19
CA ASN A 142 8.43 -15.92 9.21
C ASN A 142 7.87 -16.93 10.23
N LEU A 143 7.36 -16.47 11.38
CA LEU A 143 6.68 -17.32 12.36
C LEU A 143 5.33 -17.86 11.87
N LEU A 144 4.55 -17.01 11.21
CA LEU A 144 3.21 -17.35 10.69
C LEU A 144 3.27 -18.17 9.40
N GLY A 145 4.45 -18.29 8.79
CA GLY A 145 4.60 -18.95 7.48
C GLY A 145 3.90 -18.21 6.35
N THR A 146 3.46 -16.98 6.59
CA THR A 146 3.00 -16.06 5.55
C THR A 146 4.22 -15.62 4.78
N GLU A 147 4.48 -16.26 3.64
CA GLU A 147 5.31 -15.67 2.60
C GLU A 147 4.86 -14.22 2.42
N LYS A 148 5.82 -13.29 2.29
CA LYS A 148 5.55 -11.91 1.89
C LYS A 148 4.46 -11.96 0.82
N GLN A 149 3.24 -11.53 1.15
CA GLN A 149 2.27 -11.21 0.13
C GLN A 149 2.74 -9.89 -0.46
N ALA A 150 3.87 -9.95 -1.16
CA ALA A 150 4.34 -8.87 -1.98
C ALA A 150 3.20 -8.62 -2.97
N LEU A 151 2.82 -7.35 -3.09
CA LEU A 151 1.80 -6.91 -4.03
C LEU A 151 2.11 -7.36 -5.47
N SER A 152 3.39 -7.64 -5.77
CA SER A 152 3.87 -8.23 -7.02
C SER A 152 3.39 -9.65 -7.30
N ASN A 153 2.94 -10.41 -6.29
CA ASN A 153 2.47 -11.80 -6.42
C ASN A 153 0.95 -11.93 -6.61
N LEU A 154 0.22 -10.82 -6.76
CA LEU A 154 -1.22 -10.84 -7.01
C LEU A 154 -1.53 -11.56 -8.33
N ARG A 155 -2.16 -12.74 -8.23
CA ARG A 155 -2.57 -13.58 -9.38
C ARG A 155 -3.91 -13.18 -9.99
N SER A 156 -4.69 -12.37 -9.28
CA SER A 156 -6.02 -11.90 -9.69
C SER A 156 -6.23 -10.45 -9.25
N PRO A 157 -7.09 -9.67 -9.94
CA PRO A 157 -7.43 -8.32 -9.51
C PRO A 157 -8.11 -8.30 -8.14
N VAL A 158 -7.66 -7.41 -7.25
CA VAL A 158 -8.14 -7.31 -5.86
C VAL A 158 -8.49 -5.86 -5.48
N ILE A 159 -9.26 -5.69 -4.41
CA ILE A 159 -9.42 -4.40 -3.73
C ILE A 159 -8.38 -4.31 -2.61
N LEU A 160 -7.50 -3.32 -2.69
CA LEU A 160 -6.46 -3.10 -1.68
C LEU A 160 -7.05 -2.38 -0.46
N VAL A 161 -6.88 -2.97 0.72
CA VAL A 161 -7.32 -2.41 2.01
C VAL A 161 -6.10 -2.23 2.91
N SER A 162 -5.87 -1.04 3.44
CA SER A 162 -4.74 -0.75 4.34
C SER A 162 -5.10 0.33 5.35
N GLU A 163 -4.35 0.43 6.45
CA GLU A 163 -4.44 1.61 7.33
C GLU A 163 -3.92 2.86 6.60
N ASP A 164 -2.72 2.75 6.00
CA ASP A 164 -2.11 3.76 5.14
C ASP A 164 -1.29 3.09 4.03
N LEU A 165 -0.95 3.85 2.98
CA LEU A 165 -0.11 3.36 1.88
C LEU A 165 1.13 4.24 1.73
N ASP A 166 2.29 3.63 2.00
CA ASP A 166 3.57 4.29 1.79
C ASP A 166 3.95 4.28 0.30
N PRO A 167 4.58 5.35 -0.24
CA PRO A 167 5.00 5.42 -1.64
C PRO A 167 5.85 4.23 -2.09
N SER A 168 6.76 3.75 -1.23
CA SER A 168 7.61 2.58 -1.50
C SER A 168 6.83 1.28 -1.69
N GLN A 169 5.67 1.15 -1.05
CA GLN A 169 4.81 -0.03 -1.16
C GLN A 169 4.01 -0.02 -2.45
N THR A 170 3.76 1.16 -3.01
CA THR A 170 3.00 1.33 -4.24
C THR A 170 3.84 1.20 -5.52
N ALA A 171 5.17 1.31 -5.41
CA ALA A 171 6.09 1.35 -6.55
C ALA A 171 6.11 0.09 -7.43
N GLY A 172 5.55 -1.03 -6.96
CA GLY A 172 5.43 -2.29 -7.71
C GLY A 172 4.02 -2.63 -8.20
N LEU A 173 3.02 -1.78 -7.95
CA LEU A 173 1.63 -2.04 -8.30
C LEU A 173 1.36 -1.76 -9.78
N THR A 174 0.72 -2.70 -10.46
CA THR A 174 0.25 -2.51 -11.84
C THR A 174 -1.26 -2.33 -11.89
N ARG A 175 -1.75 -1.50 -12.82
CA ARG A 175 -3.19 -1.24 -13.02
C ARG A 175 -4.03 -2.50 -13.14
N ASN A 176 -3.49 -3.56 -13.75
CA ASN A 176 -4.22 -4.81 -13.98
C ASN A 176 -4.43 -5.66 -12.72
N GLN A 177 -3.75 -5.35 -11.62
CA GLN A 177 -3.83 -6.10 -10.36
C GLN A 177 -4.79 -5.47 -9.34
N LEU A 178 -5.20 -4.22 -9.55
CA LEU A 178 -6.05 -3.50 -8.60
C LEU A 178 -7.40 -3.13 -9.20
N LEU A 179 -8.46 -3.45 -8.45
CA LEU A 179 -9.83 -3.02 -8.73
C LEU A 179 -10.20 -1.73 -8.02
N GLY A 180 -9.46 -1.35 -6.98
CA GLY A 180 -9.64 -0.12 -6.22
C GLY A 180 -8.83 -0.13 -4.93
N ILE A 181 -8.79 1.02 -4.26
CA ILE A 181 -7.98 1.24 -3.06
C ILE A 181 -8.84 1.81 -1.94
N VAL A 182 -8.63 1.30 -0.73
CA VAL A 182 -9.36 1.70 0.46
C VAL A 182 -8.41 1.89 1.63
N THR A 183 -8.42 3.07 2.27
CA THR A 183 -7.53 3.36 3.41
C THR A 183 -8.20 4.05 4.59
N ASP A 184 -7.67 3.80 5.79
CA ASP A 184 -8.12 4.46 7.02
C ASP A 184 -7.59 5.88 7.19
N LEU A 185 -6.38 6.11 6.72
CA LEU A 185 -5.70 7.40 6.69
C LEU A 185 -5.70 8.00 5.28
N GLY A 186 -5.25 9.24 5.18
CA GLY A 186 -5.15 9.99 3.93
C GLY A 186 -6.26 11.01 3.71
N GLY A 187 -6.21 11.67 2.55
CA GLY A 187 -7.15 12.70 2.14
C GLY A 187 -7.27 12.74 0.62
N SER A 188 -8.17 13.55 0.08
CA SER A 188 -8.44 13.61 -1.37
C SER A 188 -7.27 14.07 -2.25
N THR A 189 -6.17 14.53 -1.61
CA THR A 189 -4.91 14.94 -2.23
C THR A 189 -3.71 14.13 -1.73
N SER A 190 -3.92 13.01 -1.02
CA SER A 190 -2.80 12.17 -0.56
C SER A 190 -2.17 11.39 -1.71
N HIS A 191 -0.96 10.87 -1.50
CA HIS A 191 -0.27 10.02 -2.48
C HIS A 191 -1.15 8.84 -2.95
N THR A 192 -1.90 8.22 -2.04
CA THR A 192 -2.91 7.19 -2.34
C THR A 192 -3.99 7.67 -3.29
N ALA A 193 -4.53 8.88 -3.05
CA ALA A 193 -5.59 9.45 -3.88
C ALA A 193 -5.09 9.76 -5.29
N ILE A 194 -3.87 10.28 -5.40
CA ILE A 194 -3.22 10.58 -6.68
C ILE A 194 -2.97 9.28 -7.45
N LEU A 195 -2.40 8.26 -6.80
CA LEU A 195 -2.15 6.95 -7.41
C LEU A 195 -3.44 6.30 -7.95
N ALA A 196 -4.52 6.34 -7.18
CA ALA A 196 -5.79 5.77 -7.61
C ALA A 196 -6.34 6.46 -8.86
N ARG A 197 -6.19 7.79 -8.96
CA ARG A 197 -6.59 8.57 -10.13
C ARG A 197 -5.73 8.26 -11.34
N SER A 198 -4.41 8.19 -11.17
CA SER A 198 -3.48 7.87 -12.25
C SER A 198 -3.75 6.48 -12.86
N MET A 199 -4.10 5.52 -12.00
CA MET A 199 -4.50 4.17 -12.40
C MET A 199 -5.94 4.09 -12.94
N GLY A 200 -6.76 5.14 -12.78
CA GLY A 200 -8.17 5.16 -13.16
C GLY A 200 -8.99 4.11 -12.43
N ILE A 201 -8.70 3.89 -11.15
CA ILE A 201 -9.41 2.96 -10.26
C ILE A 201 -10.12 3.73 -9.14
N PRO A 202 -11.29 3.27 -8.67
CA PRO A 202 -12.00 3.93 -7.59
C PRO A 202 -11.24 3.82 -6.26
N ALA A 203 -11.31 4.89 -5.46
CA ALA A 203 -10.70 4.90 -4.15
C ALA A 203 -11.47 5.74 -3.12
N VAL A 204 -11.51 5.24 -1.89
CA VAL A 204 -12.08 5.91 -0.72
C VAL A 204 -11.06 5.87 0.40
N VAL A 205 -10.74 7.04 0.95
CA VAL A 205 -9.75 7.21 2.02
C VAL A 205 -10.41 7.75 3.29
N ALA A 206 -9.66 7.88 4.39
CA ALA A 206 -10.17 8.44 5.65
C ALA A 206 -11.36 7.67 6.26
N LEU A 207 -11.39 6.34 6.10
CA LEU A 207 -12.46 5.46 6.62
C LEU A 207 -12.33 5.15 8.12
N LYS A 208 -11.18 5.47 8.72
CA LYS A 208 -10.83 5.34 10.14
C LYS A 208 -10.69 3.91 10.67
N ASN A 209 -11.51 2.96 10.24
CA ASN A 209 -11.48 1.57 10.74
C ASN A 209 -11.80 0.48 9.70
N VAL A 210 -11.66 0.72 8.40
CA VAL A 210 -11.82 -0.31 7.36
C VAL A 210 -10.82 -1.44 7.53
N ALA A 211 -9.57 -1.14 7.91
CA ALA A 211 -8.54 -2.15 8.07
C ALA A 211 -8.95 -3.15 9.17
N GLU A 212 -9.42 -2.64 10.31
CA GLU A 212 -9.86 -3.48 11.43
C GLU A 212 -11.10 -4.34 11.14
N ASN A 213 -11.99 -3.87 10.26
CA ASN A 213 -13.25 -4.56 9.96
C ASN A 213 -13.14 -5.47 8.73
N ALA A 214 -12.11 -5.31 7.91
CA ALA A 214 -11.95 -6.11 6.70
C ALA A 214 -11.35 -7.50 6.99
N VAL A 215 -11.80 -8.49 6.23
CA VAL A 215 -11.27 -9.87 6.27
C VAL A 215 -10.61 -10.19 4.93
N PRO A 216 -9.43 -10.83 4.90
CA PRO A 216 -8.80 -11.24 3.64
C PRO A 216 -9.72 -12.10 2.77
N GLY A 217 -9.79 -11.75 1.48
CA GLY A 217 -10.56 -12.47 0.47
C GLY A 217 -12.06 -12.22 0.47
N GLN A 218 -12.61 -11.50 1.46
CA GLN A 218 -14.05 -11.19 1.49
C GLN A 218 -14.43 -10.24 0.35
N VAL A 219 -15.69 -10.27 -0.08
CA VAL A 219 -16.17 -9.37 -1.14
C VAL A 219 -16.32 -7.96 -0.57
N VAL A 220 -15.80 -6.98 -1.31
CA VAL A 220 -15.88 -5.56 -0.98
C VAL A 220 -16.43 -4.80 -2.18
N ILE A 221 -17.28 -3.82 -1.91
CA ILE A 221 -17.76 -2.82 -2.86
C ILE A 221 -17.11 -1.49 -2.52
N ILE A 222 -16.56 -0.81 -3.51
CA ILE A 222 -16.12 0.58 -3.42
C ILE A 222 -17.04 1.43 -4.29
N ASP A 223 -17.66 2.42 -3.67
CA ASP A 223 -18.29 3.55 -4.34
C ASP A 223 -17.41 4.79 -4.15
N GLY A 224 -16.49 4.98 -5.09
CA GLY A 224 -15.59 6.13 -5.13
C GLY A 224 -16.30 7.45 -5.50
N ILE A 225 -17.57 7.39 -5.93
CA ILE A 225 -18.38 8.57 -6.29
C ILE A 225 -18.94 9.21 -5.02
N HIS A 226 -19.53 8.39 -4.14
CA HIS A 226 -20.17 8.86 -2.91
C HIS A 226 -19.29 8.73 -1.65
N GLY A 227 -18.13 8.06 -1.78
CA GLY A 227 -17.21 7.83 -0.66
C GLY A 227 -17.69 6.71 0.27
N GLU A 228 -18.34 5.67 -0.27
CA GLU A 228 -18.87 4.54 0.51
C GLU A 228 -18.12 3.25 0.22
N VAL A 229 -17.96 2.44 1.25
CA VAL A 229 -17.36 1.09 1.17
C VAL A 229 -18.26 0.11 1.88
N ILE A 230 -18.55 -1.01 1.23
CA ILE A 230 -19.38 -2.08 1.80
C ILE A 230 -18.55 -3.35 1.89
N LEU A 231 -18.43 -3.88 3.10
CA LEU A 231 -17.77 -5.15 3.40
C LEU A 231 -18.82 -6.25 3.53
N ASP A 232 -18.58 -7.40 2.91
CA ASP A 232 -19.48 -8.57 2.92
C ASP A 232 -20.92 -8.20 2.49
N PRO A 233 -21.09 -7.62 1.28
CA PRO A 233 -22.39 -7.16 0.80
C PRO A 233 -23.37 -8.32 0.59
N ASP A 234 -24.65 -8.05 0.79
CA ASP A 234 -25.70 -8.99 0.42
C ASP A 234 -26.00 -8.99 -1.10
N GLU A 235 -26.90 -9.88 -1.52
CA GLU A 235 -27.21 -10.10 -2.93
C GLU A 235 -27.91 -8.88 -3.57
N ASP A 236 -28.73 -8.16 -2.80
CA ASP A 236 -29.42 -6.94 -3.24
C ASP A 236 -28.41 -5.79 -3.42
N GLU A 237 -27.46 -5.64 -2.48
CA GLU A 237 -26.36 -4.68 -2.57
C GLU A 237 -25.47 -4.97 -3.78
N LEU A 238 -25.09 -6.23 -3.99
CA LEU A 238 -24.30 -6.65 -5.15
C LEU A 238 -25.00 -6.33 -6.47
N GLN A 239 -26.31 -6.59 -6.56
CA GLN A 239 -27.09 -6.27 -7.76
C GLN A 239 -27.13 -4.75 -8.01
N TYR A 240 -27.45 -3.97 -6.98
CA TYR A 240 -27.53 -2.52 -7.08
C TYR A 240 -26.20 -1.89 -7.55
N TYR A 241 -25.08 -2.23 -6.90
CA TYR A 241 -23.79 -1.67 -7.26
C TYR A 241 -23.24 -2.21 -8.59
N SER A 242 -23.63 -3.42 -9.00
CA SER A 242 -23.33 -3.93 -10.34
C SER A 242 -24.01 -3.11 -11.43
N GLU A 243 -25.27 -2.70 -11.21
CA GLU A 243 -25.98 -1.79 -12.12
C GLU A 243 -25.37 -0.38 -12.10
N LEU A 244 -25.02 0.13 -10.92
CA LEU A 244 -24.38 1.45 -10.79
C LEU A 244 -23.03 1.48 -11.53
N LYS A 245 -22.22 0.44 -11.38
CA LYS A 245 -20.96 0.26 -12.12
C LYS A 245 -21.17 0.28 -13.63
N LYS A 246 -22.19 -0.42 -14.13
CA LYS A 246 -22.52 -0.42 -15.57
C LYS A 246 -22.90 0.96 -16.06
N ARG A 247 -23.74 1.69 -15.32
CA ARG A 247 -24.17 3.06 -15.66
C ARG A 247 -22.97 4.00 -15.69
N TYR A 248 -22.11 3.96 -14.67
CA TYR A 248 -20.90 4.77 -14.60
C TYR A 248 -19.99 4.51 -15.80
N ASN A 249 -19.70 3.24 -16.11
CA ASN A 249 -18.84 2.87 -17.24
C ASN A 249 -19.44 3.29 -18.59
N THR A 250 -20.77 3.27 -18.73
CA THR A 250 -21.46 3.71 -19.95
C THR A 250 -21.33 5.23 -20.11
N ALA A 251 -21.57 5.99 -19.04
CA ALA A 251 -21.40 7.44 -19.05
C ALA A 251 -19.94 7.85 -19.34
N GLU A 252 -18.96 7.17 -18.74
CA GLU A 252 -17.54 7.38 -19.05
C GLU A 252 -17.22 7.11 -20.52
N ALA A 253 -17.78 6.04 -21.09
CA ALA A 253 -17.61 5.73 -22.51
C ALA A 253 -18.25 6.80 -23.42
N GLU A 254 -19.42 7.33 -23.05
CA GLU A 254 -20.07 8.43 -23.77
C GLU A 254 -19.26 9.74 -23.68
N ILE A 255 -18.66 10.04 -22.53
CA ILE A 255 -17.75 11.17 -22.38
C ILE A 255 -16.49 10.98 -23.24
N ALA A 256 -15.91 9.78 -23.26
CA ALA A 256 -14.77 9.47 -24.10
C ALA A 256 -15.07 9.60 -25.60
N LEU A 257 -16.32 9.38 -26.05
CA LEU A 257 -16.72 9.66 -27.43
C LEU A 257 -16.69 11.16 -27.77
N ASN A 258 -16.83 12.03 -26.76
CA ASN A 258 -16.70 13.48 -26.94
C ASN A 258 -15.24 13.96 -26.94
N ALA A 259 -14.27 13.09 -26.69
CA ALA A 259 -12.85 13.43 -26.67
C ALA A 259 -12.36 14.06 -27.99
N GLU A 260 -12.97 13.69 -29.12
CA GLU A 260 -12.63 14.25 -30.45
C GLU A 260 -13.38 15.57 -30.75
N SER A 261 -14.29 15.99 -29.89
CA SER A 261 -15.03 17.24 -30.09
C SER A 261 -14.17 18.46 -29.76
N PRO A 262 -14.28 19.56 -30.52
CA PRO A 262 -13.52 20.77 -30.24
C PRO A 262 -13.90 21.34 -28.87
N ALA A 263 -12.88 21.59 -28.05
CA ALA A 263 -13.05 22.27 -26.77
C ALA A 263 -13.40 23.76 -27.00
N ALA A 264 -14.69 24.05 -27.09
CA ALA A 264 -15.21 25.39 -27.32
C ALA A 264 -16.43 25.69 -26.46
N THR A 265 -16.59 26.95 -26.07
CA THR A 265 -17.80 27.44 -25.41
C THR A 265 -19.00 27.46 -26.38
N ALA A 266 -20.21 27.59 -25.84
CA ALA A 266 -21.44 27.62 -26.65
C ALA A 266 -21.49 28.79 -27.67
N ASP A 267 -20.74 29.86 -27.43
CA ASP A 267 -20.55 31.01 -28.33
C ASP A 267 -19.32 30.88 -29.24
N GLY A 268 -18.65 29.72 -29.25
CA GLY A 268 -17.60 29.37 -30.21
C GLY A 268 -16.18 29.79 -29.83
N LYS A 269 -15.93 30.19 -28.58
CA LYS A 269 -14.58 30.52 -28.12
C LYS A 269 -13.81 29.24 -27.79
N ALA A 270 -12.72 29.01 -28.51
CA ALA A 270 -11.83 27.88 -28.26
C ALA A 270 -11.13 28.02 -26.89
N VAL A 271 -10.99 26.89 -26.19
CA VAL A 271 -10.22 26.76 -24.95
C VAL A 271 -9.25 25.59 -25.09
N GLU A 272 -8.07 25.73 -24.53
CA GLU A 272 -7.09 24.65 -24.48
C GLU A 272 -7.36 23.79 -23.24
N LEU A 273 -7.49 22.49 -23.45
CA LEU A 273 -7.64 21.51 -22.39
C LEU A 273 -6.37 20.67 -22.36
N SER A 274 -5.57 20.83 -21.31
CA SER A 274 -4.33 20.07 -21.10
C SER A 274 -4.44 19.25 -19.81
N ALA A 275 -3.71 18.14 -19.74
CA ALA A 275 -3.71 17.28 -18.57
C ALA A 275 -2.73 17.76 -17.50
N ASN A 276 -3.07 17.49 -16.24
CA ASN A 276 -2.11 17.55 -15.13
C ASN A 276 -1.72 16.11 -14.79
N ILE A 277 -0.44 15.80 -14.81
CA ILE A 277 0.09 14.46 -14.54
C ILE A 277 1.14 14.48 -13.42
N GLU A 278 1.23 13.39 -12.69
CA GLU A 278 2.26 13.07 -11.69
C GLU A 278 3.18 11.93 -12.13
N PHE A 279 2.70 11.03 -13.00
CA PHE A 279 3.43 9.88 -13.51
C PHE A 279 3.48 9.90 -15.03
N SER A 280 4.62 9.51 -15.60
CA SER A 280 4.82 9.54 -17.06
C SER A 280 3.80 8.69 -17.84
N GLN A 281 3.31 7.60 -17.24
CA GLN A 281 2.32 6.68 -17.81
C GLN A 281 0.93 7.30 -17.96
N GLU A 282 0.64 8.40 -17.25
CA GLU A 282 -0.62 9.11 -17.41
C GLU A 282 -0.72 9.83 -18.76
N ALA A 283 0.42 10.14 -19.39
CA ALA A 283 0.46 10.69 -20.75
C ALA A 283 -0.28 9.79 -21.76
N ASP A 284 -0.26 8.47 -21.55
CA ASP A 284 -0.95 7.49 -22.41
C ASP A 284 -2.48 7.63 -22.38
N GLN A 285 -3.03 8.29 -21.34
CA GLN A 285 -4.47 8.48 -21.18
C GLN A 285 -4.96 9.85 -21.65
N VAL A 286 -4.07 10.83 -21.83
CA VAL A 286 -4.44 12.22 -22.17
C VAL A 286 -5.24 12.28 -23.48
N GLY A 287 -4.76 11.61 -24.52
CA GLY A 287 -5.44 11.56 -25.81
C GLY A 287 -6.81 10.86 -25.74
N ARG A 288 -7.01 9.90 -24.83
CA ARG A 288 -8.31 9.23 -24.64
C ARG A 288 -9.39 10.16 -24.09
N PHE A 289 -8.99 11.21 -23.39
CA PHE A 289 -9.91 12.18 -22.79
C PHE A 289 -9.95 13.51 -23.57
N GLY A 290 -9.35 13.56 -24.78
CA GLY A 290 -9.37 14.75 -25.63
C GLY A 290 -8.47 15.88 -25.14
N GLY A 291 -7.50 15.57 -24.28
CA GLY A 291 -6.50 16.54 -23.85
C GLY A 291 -5.50 16.83 -24.97
N HIS A 292 -5.20 18.10 -25.18
CA HIS A 292 -4.17 18.61 -26.08
C HIS A 292 -2.96 19.04 -25.24
N GLY A 293 -2.11 18.06 -24.94
CA GLY A 293 -0.88 18.28 -24.18
C GLY A 293 -1.01 18.18 -22.66
N ILE A 294 0.08 18.51 -21.97
CA ILE A 294 0.19 18.54 -20.51
C ILE A 294 0.40 19.99 -20.08
N GLY A 295 -0.44 20.45 -19.16
CA GLY A 295 -0.32 21.79 -18.56
C GLY A 295 0.52 21.79 -17.28
N LEU A 296 0.68 20.62 -16.66
CA LEU A 296 1.48 20.44 -15.46
C LEU A 296 1.99 19.00 -15.35
N PHE A 297 3.30 18.82 -15.39
CA PHE A 297 3.94 17.57 -14.99
C PHE A 297 4.61 17.77 -13.62
N ARG A 298 4.03 17.19 -12.57
CA ARG A 298 4.59 17.13 -11.22
C ARG A 298 5.68 16.08 -11.13
N THR A 299 6.90 16.49 -10.84
CA THR A 299 8.10 15.63 -10.89
C THR A 299 8.59 15.23 -9.50
N GLU A 300 7.92 15.70 -8.44
CA GLU A 300 8.25 15.43 -7.04
C GLU A 300 8.20 13.93 -6.73
N PHE A 301 7.33 13.16 -7.40
CA PHE A 301 7.27 11.71 -7.26
C PHE A 301 8.53 11.00 -7.75
N ILE A 302 9.14 11.48 -8.83
CA ILE A 302 10.41 10.93 -9.34
C ILE A 302 11.50 11.12 -8.28
N ARG A 303 11.51 12.29 -7.63
CA ARG A 303 12.45 12.60 -6.55
C ARG A 303 12.25 11.74 -5.30
N LEU A 304 11.00 11.45 -4.94
CA LEU A 304 10.66 10.61 -3.79
C LEU A 304 10.99 9.12 -4.02
N LEU A 305 10.93 8.66 -5.26
CA LEU A 305 11.19 7.26 -5.63
C LEU A 305 12.66 6.98 -5.96
N ALA A 306 13.45 8.01 -6.29
CA ALA A 306 14.85 7.85 -6.66
C ALA A 306 15.72 7.60 -5.41
N PRO A 307 16.41 6.46 -5.32
CA PRO A 307 17.25 6.12 -4.17
C PRO A 307 18.54 6.96 -4.12
N GLU A 308 19.06 7.40 -5.27
CA GLU A 308 20.29 8.21 -5.39
C GLU A 308 20.19 9.21 -6.56
N ALA A 309 21.04 10.24 -6.59
CA ALA A 309 20.99 11.32 -7.58
C ALA A 309 21.23 10.85 -9.04
N GLU A 310 22.06 9.83 -9.26
CA GLU A 310 22.35 9.32 -10.62
C GLU A 310 21.20 8.44 -11.17
N GLU A 311 20.50 7.72 -10.30
CA GLU A 311 19.26 7.01 -10.64
C GLU A 311 18.13 8.00 -10.91
N GLU A 312 18.08 9.10 -10.15
CA GLU A 312 17.13 10.19 -10.34
C GLU A 312 17.22 10.80 -11.75
N GLU A 313 18.44 11.13 -12.22
CA GLU A 313 18.63 11.68 -13.57
C GLU A 313 18.13 10.71 -14.64
N LYS A 314 18.43 9.42 -14.52
CA LYS A 314 17.95 8.39 -15.46
C LYS A 314 16.43 8.23 -15.41
N MET A 315 15.82 8.29 -14.23
CA MET A 315 14.37 8.22 -14.07
C MET A 315 13.68 9.44 -14.67
N HIS A 316 14.17 10.65 -14.40
CA HIS A 316 13.71 11.88 -15.02
C HIS A 316 13.83 11.81 -16.54
N PHE A 317 15.00 11.41 -17.05
CA PHE A 317 15.22 11.30 -18.50
C PHE A 317 14.22 10.33 -19.14
N ARG A 318 14.00 9.14 -18.55
CA ARG A 318 13.04 8.16 -19.06
C ARG A 318 11.61 8.70 -19.02
N ALA A 319 11.22 9.33 -17.92
CA ALA A 319 9.89 9.90 -17.73
C ALA A 319 9.62 11.03 -18.75
N TYR A 320 10.50 12.03 -18.84
CA TYR A 320 10.35 13.13 -19.80
C TYR A 320 10.36 12.66 -21.24
N ARG A 321 11.27 11.74 -21.58
CA ARG A 321 11.32 11.15 -22.92
C ARG A 321 10.01 10.44 -23.25
N HIS A 322 9.47 9.64 -22.35
CA HIS A 322 8.22 8.93 -22.58
C HIS A 322 7.08 9.91 -22.84
N VAL A 323 6.90 10.91 -21.97
CA VAL A 323 5.84 11.91 -22.09
C VAL A 323 5.95 12.69 -23.41
N LEU A 324 7.13 13.22 -23.74
CA LEU A 324 7.35 13.97 -24.99
C LEU A 324 7.15 13.11 -26.24
N GLN A 325 7.46 11.81 -26.18
CA GLN A 325 7.25 10.90 -27.30
C GLN A 325 5.77 10.52 -27.44
N THR A 326 5.06 10.32 -26.33
CA THR A 326 3.64 9.93 -26.31
C THR A 326 2.75 11.05 -26.83
N LEU A 327 3.06 12.32 -26.50
CA LEU A 327 2.19 13.46 -26.82
C LEU A 327 2.62 14.27 -28.05
N ASN A 328 3.71 13.93 -28.73
CA ASN A 328 4.13 14.65 -29.94
C ASN A 328 2.99 14.73 -30.99
N PRO A 329 2.59 15.92 -31.47
CA PRO A 329 3.25 17.23 -31.38
C PRO A 329 2.74 18.19 -30.29
N ASP A 330 1.86 17.73 -29.41
CA ASP A 330 1.23 18.55 -28.38
C ASP A 330 2.23 18.97 -27.27
N PRO A 331 2.03 20.14 -26.64
CA PRO A 331 2.94 20.69 -25.63
C PRO A 331 2.94 19.88 -24.32
N VAL A 332 4.05 19.97 -23.58
CA VAL A 332 4.27 19.36 -22.25
C VAL A 332 4.94 20.37 -21.34
#